data_AF-A0A950W3U1-F1
#
_entry.id   AF-A0A950W3U1-F1
#
_cell.length_a   1.000
_cell.length_b   1.000
_cell.length_c   1.000
_cell.angle_alpha   90.00
_cell.angle_beta   90.00
_cell.angle_gamma   90.00
#
_symmetry.space_group_name_H-M   'P 1'
#
loop_
_entity.id
_entity.type
_entity.pdbx_description
1 polymer ?
#
loop_
_entity_poly.entity_id
_entity_poly.type
_entity_poly.pdbx_seq_one_letter_code
_entity_poly.pdbx_strand_id
1 'polypeptide(L)'
;MRTGADYRQALRDGRRVWVMGEGLVEDVTTHPATRAMVDEYVAWYDLHLDPAWQQIAMRPADAHTERTPWAYVVPKNAGDLAGMGKFFSATTFLSAGNITHTPCYGHMIALGVQASVEERNVSPEQIASAARYREMIARTGRFLTFCGGAPTIGARMNPDPAERTALRLVRETDRGIIIRGKIGMHTSPAYAEDVYVG
;
A
#
# COMPACT_ATOMS: atom_id res chain seq x y z
N MET A 1 -12.13 0.00 10.39
CA MET A 1 -11.85 -0.62 9.07
C MET A 1 -12.91 -0.15 8.10
N ARG A 2 -12.55 0.17 6.86
CA ARG A 2 -13.53 0.45 5.80
C ARG A 2 -14.17 -0.84 5.28
N THR A 3 -15.34 -0.75 4.66
CA THR A 3 -15.95 -1.89 3.97
C THR A 3 -15.24 -2.16 2.64
N GLY A 4 -15.44 -3.34 2.07
CA GLY A 4 -15.04 -3.63 0.70
C GLY A 4 -15.76 -2.75 -0.32
N ALA A 5 -17.02 -2.37 -0.07
CA ALA A 5 -17.74 -1.40 -0.90
C ALA A 5 -17.05 -0.02 -0.91
N ASP A 6 -16.60 0.46 0.25
CA ASP A 6 -15.85 1.72 0.36
C ASP A 6 -14.52 1.63 -0.40
N TYR A 7 -13.82 0.50 -0.30
CA TYR A 7 -12.59 0.27 -1.08
C TYR A 7 -12.86 0.30 -2.58
N ARG A 8 -13.85 -0.45 -3.07
CA ARG A 8 -14.19 -0.48 -4.50
C ARG A 8 -14.51 0.92 -5.00
N GLN A 9 -15.26 1.70 -4.23
CA GLN A 9 -15.60 3.07 -4.59
C GLN A 9 -14.36 3.99 -4.59
N ALA A 10 -13.41 3.79 -3.69
CA ALA A 10 -12.16 4.57 -3.64
C ALA A 10 -11.29 4.39 -4.89
N LEU A 11 -11.47 3.30 -5.67
CA LEU A 11 -10.75 3.10 -6.92
C LEU A 11 -11.28 3.94 -8.10
N ARG A 12 -12.44 4.58 -7.94
CA ARG A 12 -13.04 5.48 -8.95
C ARG A 12 -12.60 6.92 -8.72
N ASP A 13 -11.29 7.14 -8.77
CA ASP A 13 -10.61 8.39 -8.38
C ASP A 13 -9.96 9.13 -9.55
N GLY A 14 -10.20 8.69 -10.79
CA GLY A 14 -9.59 9.26 -11.98
C GLY A 14 -8.17 8.76 -12.28
N ARG A 15 -7.72 7.68 -11.62
CA ARG A 15 -6.49 6.97 -12.01
C ARG A 15 -6.48 6.61 -13.49
N ARG A 16 -5.29 6.65 -14.10
CA ARG A 16 -5.10 6.31 -15.51
C ARG A 16 -4.30 5.01 -15.60
N VAL A 17 -4.98 3.92 -15.90
CA VAL A 17 -4.41 2.57 -16.00
C VAL A 17 -4.54 2.08 -17.44
N TRP A 18 -3.49 1.47 -18.00
CA TRP A 18 -3.54 0.89 -19.33
C TRP A 18 -3.33 -0.61 -19.27
N VAL A 19 -4.10 -1.34 -20.08
CA VAL A 19 -3.88 -2.76 -20.35
C VAL A 19 -3.27 -2.90 -21.74
N MET A 20 -2.15 -3.62 -21.82
CA MET A 20 -1.43 -3.83 -23.07
C MET A 20 -2.32 -4.56 -24.08
N GLY A 21 -2.47 -3.97 -25.26
CA GLY A 21 -3.34 -4.50 -26.33
C GLY A 21 -4.81 -4.06 -26.24
N GLU A 22 -5.25 -3.47 -25.12
CA GLU A 22 -6.64 -3.00 -24.95
C GLU A 22 -6.72 -1.47 -24.87
N GLY A 23 -5.75 -0.81 -24.23
CA GLY A 23 -5.70 0.64 -24.12
C GLY A 23 -6.03 1.13 -22.71
N LEU A 24 -6.63 2.32 -22.63
CA LEU A 24 -6.96 2.97 -21.36
C LEU A 24 -8.16 2.26 -20.71
N VAL A 25 -8.01 1.87 -19.45
CA VAL A 25 -9.07 1.30 -18.63
C VAL A 25 -9.97 2.43 -18.12
N GLU A 26 -11.27 2.36 -18.41
CA GLU A 26 -12.26 3.33 -17.93
C GLU A 26 -12.56 3.16 -16.42
N ASP A 27 -12.74 1.91 -15.97
CA ASP A 27 -13.00 1.59 -14.56
C ASP A 27 -12.30 0.27 -14.17
N VAL A 28 -11.28 0.38 -13.30
CA VAL A 28 -10.51 -0.78 -12.82
C VAL A 28 -11.36 -1.76 -12.02
N THR A 29 -12.52 -1.34 -11.50
CA THR A 29 -13.41 -2.18 -10.68
C THR A 29 -14.27 -3.12 -11.51
N THR A 30 -14.39 -2.88 -12.82
CA THR A 30 -15.27 -3.65 -13.72
C THR A 30 -14.53 -4.24 -14.93
N HIS A 31 -13.37 -3.69 -15.29
CA HIS A 31 -12.59 -4.14 -16.44
C HIS A 31 -12.17 -5.62 -16.33
N PRO A 32 -12.32 -6.44 -17.38
CA PRO A 32 -12.07 -7.89 -17.32
C PRO A 32 -10.68 -8.28 -16.77
N ALA A 33 -9.64 -7.54 -17.14
CA ALA A 33 -8.27 -7.81 -16.69
C ALA A 33 -8.00 -7.45 -15.21
N THR A 34 -8.85 -6.65 -14.56
CA THR A 34 -8.58 -6.10 -13.21
C THR A 34 -9.64 -6.45 -12.17
N ARG A 35 -10.89 -6.67 -12.59
CA ARG A 35 -12.04 -6.84 -11.68
C ARG A 35 -11.86 -7.97 -10.67
N ALA A 36 -11.26 -9.09 -11.08
CA ALA A 36 -11.08 -10.25 -10.20
C ALA A 36 -10.17 -9.91 -9.00
N MET A 37 -9.07 -9.19 -9.25
CA MET A 37 -8.20 -8.71 -8.18
C MET A 37 -8.87 -7.65 -7.30
N VAL A 38 -9.74 -6.81 -7.87
CA VAL A 38 -10.54 -5.87 -7.07
C VAL A 38 -11.48 -6.63 -6.14
N ASP A 39 -12.14 -7.69 -6.63
CA ASP A 39 -13.04 -8.53 -5.83
C ASP A 39 -12.29 -9.22 -4.67
N GLU A 40 -11.06 -9.70 -4.90
CA GLU A 40 -10.18 -10.25 -3.85
C GLU A 40 -9.87 -9.22 -2.76
N TYR A 41 -9.55 -7.98 -3.13
CA TYR A 41 -9.29 -6.93 -2.15
C TYR A 41 -10.56 -6.46 -1.44
N VAL A 42 -11.72 -6.46 -2.11
CA VAL A 42 -13.03 -6.23 -1.47
C VAL A 42 -13.27 -7.25 -0.38
N ALA A 43 -13.09 -8.55 -0.67
CA ALA A 43 -13.19 -9.62 0.32
C ALA A 43 -12.17 -9.45 1.46
N TRP A 44 -10.96 -8.98 1.15
CA TRP A 44 -9.94 -8.66 2.15
C TRP A 44 -10.38 -7.56 3.13
N TYR A 45 -11.12 -6.55 2.68
CA TYR A 45 -11.67 -5.55 3.60
C TYR A 45 -12.84 -6.09 4.42
N ASP A 46 -13.79 -6.77 3.76
CA ASP A 46 -15.00 -7.28 4.39
C ASP A 46 -14.73 -8.36 5.46
N LEU A 47 -13.63 -9.13 5.36
CA LEU A 47 -13.27 -10.11 6.40
C LEU A 47 -13.10 -9.47 7.79
N HIS A 48 -12.74 -8.20 7.87
CA HIS A 48 -12.58 -7.52 9.16
C HIS A 48 -13.92 -7.25 9.86
N LEU A 49 -15.03 -7.32 9.11
CA LEU A 49 -16.40 -7.15 9.58
C LEU A 49 -17.12 -8.49 9.73
N ASP A 50 -16.61 -9.56 9.13
CA ASP A 50 -17.17 -10.90 9.23
C ASP A 50 -17.03 -11.45 10.66
N PRO A 51 -18.13 -11.82 11.34
CA PRO A 51 -18.12 -12.50 12.65
C PRO A 51 -17.18 -13.70 12.74
N ALA A 52 -17.05 -14.50 11.67
CA ALA A 52 -16.22 -15.70 11.65
C ALA A 52 -14.70 -15.38 11.73
N TRP A 53 -14.31 -14.19 11.26
CA TRP A 53 -12.92 -13.74 11.24
C TRP A 53 -12.52 -12.94 12.48
N GLN A 54 -13.48 -12.54 13.31
CA GLN A 54 -13.26 -11.62 14.42
C GLN A 54 -12.17 -12.05 15.41
N GLN A 55 -12.02 -13.35 15.66
CA GLN A 55 -10.97 -13.90 16.54
C GLN A 55 -9.58 -13.92 15.89
N ILE A 56 -9.53 -14.00 14.55
CA ILE A 56 -8.29 -14.12 13.77
C ILE A 56 -7.79 -12.75 13.31
N ALA A 57 -8.68 -11.86 12.89
CA ALA A 57 -8.36 -10.60 12.24
C ALA A 57 -8.12 -9.43 13.20
N MET A 58 -8.58 -9.55 14.45
CA MET A 58 -8.57 -8.44 15.40
C MET A 58 -7.68 -8.74 16.60
N ARG A 59 -6.84 -7.76 16.95
CA ARG A 59 -6.20 -7.71 18.26
C ARG A 59 -7.27 -7.49 19.34
N PRO A 60 -7.32 -8.33 20.39
CA PRO A 60 -8.21 -8.12 21.51
C PRO A 60 -7.99 -6.73 22.13
N ALA A 61 -9.07 -6.10 22.58
CA ALA A 61 -8.96 -4.90 23.39
C ALA A 61 -8.30 -5.26 24.74
N ASP A 62 -7.54 -4.32 25.30
CA ASP A 62 -7.03 -4.40 26.66
C ASP A 62 -7.38 -3.11 27.43
N ALA A 63 -6.87 -2.95 28.66
CA ALA A 63 -7.16 -1.79 29.49
C ALA A 63 -6.72 -0.44 28.87
N HIS A 64 -5.91 -0.46 27.80
CA HIS A 64 -5.26 0.71 27.24
C HIS A 64 -5.49 0.87 25.74
N THR A 65 -6.04 -0.13 25.04
CA THR A 65 -6.18 -0.13 23.59
C THR A 65 -7.51 -0.70 23.14
N GLU A 66 -8.13 0.02 22.22
CA GLU A 66 -9.31 -0.46 21.52
C GLU A 66 -8.96 -1.62 20.59
N ARG A 67 -10.01 -2.37 20.24
CA ARG A 67 -9.94 -3.48 19.31
C ARG A 67 -9.44 -3.00 17.94
N THR A 68 -8.26 -3.46 17.54
CA THR A 68 -7.58 -2.99 16.33
C THR A 68 -7.32 -4.16 15.37
N PRO A 69 -7.51 -4.02 14.05
CA PRO A 69 -7.14 -5.05 13.09
C PRO A 69 -5.65 -5.38 13.15
N TRP A 70 -5.28 -6.67 13.20
CA TRP A 70 -3.87 -7.08 13.18
C TRP A 70 -3.10 -6.56 11.96
N ALA A 71 -3.80 -6.31 10.84
CA ALA A 71 -3.27 -5.68 9.64
C ALA A 71 -2.61 -4.31 9.87
N TYR A 72 -2.96 -3.60 10.95
CA TYR A 72 -2.56 -2.21 11.20
C TYR A 72 -1.91 -1.98 12.59
N VAL A 73 -1.58 -3.07 13.31
CA VAL A 73 -0.94 -3.01 14.63
C VAL A 73 0.55 -2.67 14.49
N VAL A 74 1.04 -1.77 15.34
CA VAL A 74 2.49 -1.66 15.60
C VAL A 74 2.84 -2.68 16.66
N PRO A 75 3.66 -3.70 16.34
CA PRO A 75 4.06 -4.67 17.34
C PRO A 75 4.95 -4.02 18.39
N LYS A 76 4.63 -4.22 19.66
CA LYS A 76 5.42 -3.75 20.81
C LYS A 76 6.00 -4.90 21.64
N ASN A 77 5.55 -6.13 21.39
CA ASN A 77 6.00 -7.33 22.08
C ASN A 77 5.83 -8.58 21.21
N ALA A 78 6.34 -9.73 21.70
CA ALA A 78 6.25 -11.01 21.00
C ALA A 78 4.81 -11.50 20.78
N GLY A 79 3.89 -11.15 21.67
CA GLY A 79 2.47 -11.48 21.55
C GLY A 79 1.82 -10.79 20.34
N ASP A 80 2.14 -9.52 20.11
CA ASP A 80 1.68 -8.80 18.91
C ASP A 80 2.20 -9.48 17.65
N LEU A 81 3.49 -9.82 17.59
CA LEU A 81 4.09 -10.51 16.45
C LEU A 81 3.43 -11.88 16.19
N ALA A 82 3.13 -12.63 17.25
CA ALA A 82 2.44 -13.91 17.13
C ALA A 82 0.99 -13.74 16.63
N GLY A 83 0.28 -12.71 17.09
CA GLY A 83 -1.07 -12.36 16.61
C GLY A 83 -1.07 -11.95 15.14
N MET A 84 -0.17 -11.05 14.76
CA MET A 84 0.05 -10.65 13.37
C MET A 84 0.38 -11.85 12.49
N GLY A 85 1.30 -12.72 12.92
CA GLY A 85 1.69 -13.93 12.18
C GLY A 85 0.52 -14.89 11.93
N LYS A 86 -0.35 -15.10 12.93
CA LYS A 86 -1.57 -15.90 12.76
C LYS A 86 -2.51 -15.30 11.73
N PHE A 87 -2.74 -13.99 11.79
CA PHE A 87 -3.58 -13.29 10.84
C PHE A 87 -3.01 -13.32 9.41
N PHE A 88 -1.70 -13.06 9.26
CA PHE A 88 -1.02 -13.05 7.97
C PHE A 88 -1.03 -14.44 7.34
N SER A 89 -0.78 -15.48 8.14
CA SER A 89 -0.87 -16.87 7.69
C SER A 89 -2.28 -17.19 7.18
N ALA A 90 -3.31 -16.96 8.01
CA ALA A 90 -4.70 -17.26 7.66
C ALA A 90 -5.15 -16.58 6.36
N THR A 91 -4.82 -15.29 6.18
CA THR A 91 -5.19 -14.54 4.97
C THR A 91 -4.38 -14.96 3.74
N THR A 92 -3.10 -15.33 3.90
CA THR A 92 -2.26 -15.81 2.79
C THR A 92 -2.81 -17.11 2.19
N PHE A 93 -3.32 -18.02 3.03
CA PHE A 93 -3.88 -19.29 2.58
C PHE A 93 -5.16 -19.16 1.74
N LEU A 94 -5.90 -18.05 1.85
CA LEU A 94 -7.10 -17.81 1.02
C LEU A 94 -6.78 -17.78 -0.48
N SER A 95 -5.59 -17.33 -0.85
CA SER A 95 -5.11 -17.29 -2.24
C SER A 95 -4.04 -18.34 -2.54
N ALA A 96 -3.85 -19.32 -1.65
CA ALA A 96 -2.71 -20.24 -1.68
C ALA A 96 -1.34 -19.50 -1.82
N GLY A 97 -1.24 -18.30 -1.27
CA GLY A 97 -0.04 -17.46 -1.33
C GLY A 97 0.20 -16.70 -2.64
N ASN A 98 -0.75 -16.70 -3.59
CA ASN A 98 -0.59 -16.01 -4.87
C ASN A 98 -0.74 -14.47 -4.76
N ILE A 99 -1.51 -13.98 -3.79
CA ILE A 99 -1.70 -12.54 -3.57
C ILE A 99 -0.73 -12.07 -2.49
N THR A 100 0.34 -11.41 -2.92
CA THR A 100 1.45 -11.00 -2.03
C THR A 100 1.39 -9.53 -1.61
N HIS A 101 0.75 -8.67 -2.40
CA HIS A 101 0.66 -7.23 -2.14
C HIS A 101 -0.76 -6.89 -1.69
N THR A 102 -1.00 -7.02 -0.39
CA THR A 102 -2.29 -6.66 0.24
C THR A 102 -2.18 -5.31 0.94
N PRO A 103 -3.29 -4.71 1.38
CA PRO A 103 -3.24 -3.52 2.22
C PRO A 103 -2.44 -3.74 3.53
N CYS A 104 -2.34 -4.99 4.00
CA CYS A 104 -1.45 -5.37 5.10
C CYS A 104 0.03 -5.17 4.75
N TYR A 105 0.45 -5.58 3.56
CA TYR A 105 1.81 -5.33 3.06
C TYR A 105 2.08 -3.82 2.98
N GLY A 106 1.09 -3.04 2.51
CA GLY A 106 1.13 -1.58 2.53
C GLY A 106 1.36 -0.99 3.91
N HIS A 107 0.69 -1.51 4.94
CA HIS A 107 0.93 -1.07 6.31
C HIS A 107 2.37 -1.35 6.77
N MET A 108 2.92 -2.51 6.43
CA MET A 108 4.30 -2.87 6.75
C MET A 108 5.31 -1.92 6.07
N ILE A 109 5.03 -1.46 4.85
CA ILE A 109 5.83 -0.41 4.20
C ILE A 109 5.80 0.88 5.02
N ALA A 110 4.61 1.36 5.41
CA ALA A 110 4.48 2.59 6.20
C ALA A 110 5.20 2.49 7.56
N LEU A 111 5.15 1.32 8.19
CA LEU A 111 5.90 1.04 9.43
C LEU A 111 7.41 1.10 9.21
N GLY A 112 7.92 0.49 8.13
CA GLY A 112 9.33 0.53 7.77
C GLY A 112 9.83 1.94 7.45
N VAL A 113 9.03 2.75 6.76
CA VAL A 113 9.35 4.16 6.50
C VAL A 113 9.45 4.94 7.80
N GLN A 114 8.47 4.80 8.71
CA GLN A 114 8.50 5.45 10.01
C GLN A 114 9.76 5.06 10.80
N ALA A 115 10.06 3.76 10.89
CA ALA A 115 11.26 3.29 11.58
C ALA A 115 12.55 3.85 10.96
N SER A 116 12.63 3.91 9.63
CA SER A 116 13.83 4.41 8.94
C SER A 116 14.07 5.90 9.16
N VAL A 117 13.02 6.72 9.16
CA VAL A 117 13.17 8.17 9.42
C VAL A 117 13.55 8.46 10.87
N GLU A 118 13.02 7.68 11.83
CA GLU A 118 13.37 7.76 13.24
C GLU A 118 14.85 7.35 13.47
N GLU A 119 15.27 6.22 12.90
CA GLU A 119 16.65 5.70 13.04
C GLU A 119 17.68 6.64 12.41
N ARG A 120 17.37 7.22 11.25
CA ARG A 120 18.26 8.17 10.56
C ARG A 120 18.29 9.56 11.18
N ASN A 121 17.45 9.83 12.18
CA ASN A 121 17.31 11.12 12.83
C ASN A 121 17.19 12.27 11.82
N VAL A 122 16.30 12.10 10.84
CA VAL A 122 15.99 13.15 9.86
C VAL A 122 15.24 14.31 10.52
N SER A 123 14.73 15.30 9.75
CA SER A 123 14.09 16.46 10.37
C SER A 123 12.87 16.06 11.23
N PRO A 124 12.59 16.77 12.34
CA PRO A 124 11.42 16.51 13.18
C PRO A 124 10.10 16.51 12.39
N GLU A 125 10.01 17.35 11.36
CA GLU A 125 8.86 17.42 10.47
C GLU A 125 8.70 16.14 9.62
N GLN A 126 9.79 15.58 9.08
CA GLN A 126 9.74 14.34 8.32
C GLN A 126 9.34 13.15 9.19
N ILE A 127 9.85 13.08 10.43
CA ILE A 127 9.46 12.07 11.42
C ILE A 127 7.95 12.18 11.73
N ALA A 128 7.47 13.39 12.05
CA ALA A 128 6.06 13.64 12.32
C ALA A 128 5.17 13.33 11.11
N SER A 129 5.64 13.62 9.89
CA SER A 129 4.92 13.33 8.65
C SER A 129 4.76 11.82 8.42
N ALA A 130 5.83 11.04 8.60
CA ALA A 130 5.77 9.57 8.47
C ALA A 130 4.82 8.95 9.50
N ALA A 131 4.89 9.38 10.76
CA ALA A 131 4.00 8.92 11.83
C ALA A 131 2.52 9.24 11.51
N ARG A 132 2.22 10.49 11.08
CA ARG A 132 0.87 10.91 10.69
C ARG A 132 0.34 10.13 9.50
N TYR A 133 1.19 9.83 8.50
CA TYR A 133 0.80 9.07 7.32
C TYR A 133 0.48 7.62 7.65
N ARG A 134 1.30 6.96 8.47
CA ARG A 134 1.01 5.60 8.98
C ARG A 134 -0.30 5.57 9.77
N GLU A 135 -0.52 6.54 10.64
CA GLU A 135 -1.76 6.64 11.43
C GLU A 135 -2.99 6.86 10.54
N MET A 136 -2.86 7.65 9.46
CA MET A 136 -3.92 7.79 8.46
C MET A 136 -4.24 6.44 7.79
N ILE A 137 -3.23 5.67 7.38
CA ILE A 137 -3.43 4.33 6.81
C ILE A 137 -4.17 3.42 7.80
N ALA A 138 -3.73 3.39 9.07
CA ALA A 138 -4.34 2.56 10.11
C ALA A 138 -5.81 2.93 10.37
N ARG A 139 -6.12 4.22 10.44
CA ARG A 139 -7.48 4.73 10.69
C ARG A 139 -8.43 4.49 9.51
N THR A 140 -7.94 4.63 8.28
CA THR A 140 -8.77 4.61 7.06
C THR A 140 -8.81 3.25 6.38
N GLY A 141 -7.82 2.39 6.63
CA GLY A 141 -7.60 1.17 5.86
C GLY A 141 -7.07 1.41 4.45
N ARG A 142 -6.54 2.61 4.15
CA ARG A 142 -6.02 2.97 2.82
C ARG A 142 -4.93 2.00 2.36
N PHE A 143 -4.94 1.64 1.08
CA PHE A 143 -4.00 0.72 0.49
C PHE A 143 -2.80 1.49 -0.08
N LEU A 144 -1.65 1.31 0.58
CA LEU A 144 -0.33 1.69 0.10
C LEU A 144 0.31 0.51 -0.64
N THR A 145 0.90 0.75 -1.81
CA THR A 145 1.90 -0.16 -2.38
C THR A 145 3.24 0.57 -2.53
N PHE A 146 4.25 -0.13 -3.02
CA PHE A 146 5.60 0.39 -3.22
C PHE A 146 5.98 0.38 -4.69
N CYS A 147 6.71 1.40 -5.09
CA CYS A 147 7.50 1.45 -6.31
C CYS A 147 8.93 1.91 -6.01
N GLY A 148 9.93 1.07 -6.28
CA GLY A 148 11.36 1.38 -6.16
C GLY A 148 12.00 1.94 -7.42
N GLY A 149 12.88 2.93 -7.25
CA GLY A 149 13.50 3.78 -8.28
C GLY A 149 14.49 3.16 -9.28
N ALA A 150 14.39 1.86 -9.60
CA ALA A 150 15.19 1.31 -10.68
C ALA A 150 14.69 1.84 -12.04
N PRO A 151 15.59 2.34 -12.92
CA PRO A 151 15.22 2.75 -14.27
C PRO A 151 14.60 1.59 -15.06
N THR A 152 13.66 1.89 -15.95
CA THR A 152 13.06 0.88 -16.82
C THR A 152 14.10 0.18 -17.70
N ILE A 153 13.83 -1.05 -18.12
CA ILE A 153 14.64 -1.74 -19.14
C ILE A 153 14.82 -0.80 -20.34
N GLY A 154 16.06 -0.67 -20.81
CA GLY A 154 16.41 0.21 -21.92
C GLY A 154 16.82 1.63 -21.51
N ALA A 155 16.62 2.07 -20.26
CA ALA A 155 17.08 3.38 -19.80
C ALA A 155 18.58 3.59 -20.03
N ARG A 156 19.40 2.54 -19.83
CA ARG A 156 20.85 2.54 -20.13
C ARG A 156 21.21 2.86 -21.59
N MET A 157 20.28 2.66 -22.52
CA MET A 157 20.47 2.90 -23.95
C MET A 157 20.21 4.37 -24.34
N ASN A 158 19.73 5.20 -23.41
CA ASN A 158 19.52 6.62 -23.69
C ASN A 158 20.89 7.27 -24.03
N PRO A 159 21.01 7.99 -25.17
CA PRO A 159 22.25 8.66 -25.53
C PRO A 159 22.67 9.69 -24.49
N ASP A 160 21.72 10.32 -23.79
CA ASP A 160 21.99 11.25 -22.70
C ASP A 160 22.10 10.49 -21.36
N PRO A 161 23.28 10.46 -20.71
CA PRO A 161 23.46 9.85 -19.40
C PRO A 161 22.57 10.42 -18.30
N ALA A 162 22.20 11.71 -18.36
CA ALA A 162 21.33 12.35 -17.38
C ALA A 162 19.89 11.80 -17.43
N GLU A 163 19.48 11.31 -18.60
CA GLU A 163 18.16 10.74 -18.87
C GLU A 163 18.12 9.21 -18.63
N ARG A 164 19.17 8.62 -18.05
CA ARG A 164 19.22 7.19 -17.66
C ARG A 164 18.65 6.92 -16.27
N THR A 165 18.17 7.95 -15.57
CA THR A 165 17.59 7.88 -14.23
C THR A 165 16.09 7.53 -14.28
N ALA A 166 15.58 6.89 -13.23
CA ALA A 166 14.16 6.51 -13.19
C ALA A 166 13.23 7.71 -12.97
N LEU A 167 13.64 8.60 -12.06
CA LEU A 167 12.92 9.81 -11.69
C LEU A 167 13.90 10.97 -11.58
N ARG A 168 13.47 12.16 -11.98
CA ARG A 168 14.22 13.40 -11.80
C ARG A 168 13.35 14.46 -11.13
N LEU A 169 13.97 15.25 -10.26
CA LEU A 169 13.41 16.50 -9.80
C LEU A 169 13.45 17.51 -10.95
N VAL A 170 12.28 18.00 -11.36
CA VAL A 170 12.15 19.00 -12.42
C VAL A 170 12.14 20.40 -11.83
N ARG A 171 11.43 20.59 -10.70
CA ARG A 171 11.26 21.90 -10.07
C ARG A 171 10.83 21.76 -8.62
N GLU A 172 11.33 22.64 -7.77
CA GLU A 172 10.82 22.89 -6.42
C GLU A 172 9.96 24.16 -6.42
N THR A 173 8.91 24.14 -5.62
CA THR A 173 7.97 25.25 -5.43
C THR A 173 7.62 25.36 -3.95
N ASP A 174 7.04 26.49 -3.57
CA ASP A 174 6.43 26.71 -2.26
C ASP A 174 5.35 25.66 -1.90
N ARG A 175 4.70 25.06 -2.91
CA ARG A 175 3.67 24.01 -2.73
C ARG A 175 4.22 22.58 -2.79
N GLY A 176 5.51 22.38 -3.01
CA GLY A 176 6.14 21.06 -3.11
C GLY A 176 7.00 20.86 -4.37
N ILE A 177 7.24 19.61 -4.73
CA ILE A 177 8.17 19.22 -5.80
C ILE A 177 7.45 18.66 -7.03
N ILE A 178 8.02 18.91 -8.21
CA ILE A 178 7.60 18.32 -9.48
C ILE A 178 8.65 17.32 -9.91
N ILE A 179 8.25 16.06 -10.04
CA ILE A 179 9.10 14.97 -10.52
C ILE A 179 8.66 14.49 -11.91
N ARG A 180 9.59 13.98 -12.70
CA ARG A 180 9.30 13.36 -14.01
C ARG A 180 10.11 12.09 -14.17
N GLY A 181 9.50 11.07 -14.75
CA GLY A 181 10.22 9.86 -15.13
C GLY A 181 9.31 8.65 -15.25
N LYS A 182 9.94 7.48 -15.25
CA LYS A 182 9.28 6.17 -15.31
C LYS A 182 9.99 5.24 -14.34
N ILE A 183 9.21 4.61 -13.49
CA ILE A 183 9.69 3.58 -12.58
C ILE A 183 9.43 2.22 -13.25
N GLY A 184 10.30 1.24 -12.97
CA GLY A 184 10.12 -0.15 -13.39
C GLY A 184 8.86 -0.83 -12.87
N MET A 185 8.76 -2.13 -13.11
CA MET A 185 7.61 -2.98 -12.76
C MET A 185 7.39 -3.05 -11.25
N HIS A 186 6.14 -2.83 -10.82
CA HIS A 186 5.70 -2.94 -9.43
C HIS A 186 4.31 -3.55 -9.33
N THR A 187 4.05 -4.23 -8.22
CA THR A 187 2.82 -5.02 -8.01
C THR A 187 1.75 -4.20 -7.29
N SER A 188 0.54 -4.25 -7.84
CA SER A 188 -0.65 -3.56 -7.33
C SER A 188 -0.79 -2.02 -7.45
N PRO A 189 0.02 -1.25 -8.23
CA PRO A 189 -0.28 0.18 -8.44
C PRO A 189 -1.69 0.46 -8.99
N ALA A 190 -2.25 -0.45 -9.80
CA ALA A 190 -3.60 -0.29 -10.33
C ALA A 190 -4.70 -0.40 -9.25
N TYR A 191 -4.40 -1.01 -8.10
CA TYR A 191 -5.35 -1.38 -7.05
C TYR A 191 -5.15 -0.61 -5.73
N ALA A 192 -4.02 0.08 -5.58
CA ALA A 192 -3.71 0.91 -4.42
C ALA A 192 -4.25 2.33 -4.59
N GLU A 193 -4.46 3.05 -3.49
CA GLU A 193 -4.73 4.49 -3.55
C GLU A 193 -3.46 5.33 -3.45
N ASP A 194 -2.42 4.82 -2.79
CA ASP A 194 -1.14 5.48 -2.67
C ASP A 194 0.01 4.55 -3.12
N VAL A 195 1.06 5.18 -3.64
CA VAL A 195 2.30 4.50 -4.03
C VAL A 195 3.45 5.17 -3.30
N TYR A 196 4.11 4.43 -2.40
CA TYR A 196 5.38 4.85 -1.83
C TYR A 196 6.46 4.72 -2.91
N VAL A 197 7.01 5.86 -3.32
CA VAL A 197 8.14 5.93 -4.23
C VAL A 197 9.42 6.00 -3.42
N GLY A 198 10.18 4.90 -3.41
CA GLY A 198 11.42 4.77 -2.64
C GLY A 198 12.68 4.60 -3.48
#